data_AF-A0ABD5DUZ7-F1
#
_entry.id   AF-A0ABD5DUZ7-F1
#
_cell.length_a   1.000
_cell.length_b   1.000
_cell.length_c   1.000
_cell.angle_alpha   90.00
_cell.angle_beta   90.00
_cell.angle_gamma   90.00
#
_symmetry.space_group_name_H-M   'P 1'
#
loop_
_entity.id
_entity.type
_entity.pdbx_description
1 polymer ?
#
loop_
_entity_poly.entity_id
_entity_poly.type
_entity_poly.pdbx_seq_one_letter_code
_entity_poly.pdbx_strand_id
1 'polypeptide(L)'
;PWTLTIGGEVAKPLTLDHDDLTKRFPLEERIYRMRCVEAWSMVVPWVGFPLHKLLALVEPTSSARYVAFKTLYAPDQMPGQKDRFIGGGLAYPYV
;
A
#
# COMPACT_ATOMS: atom_id res chain seq x y z
N PRO A 1 2.81 16.00 -4.22
CA PRO A 1 3.73 14.95 -4.75
C PRO A 1 3.55 13.68 -3.92
N TRP A 2 3.73 12.50 -4.51
CA TRP A 2 3.65 11.21 -3.81
C TRP A 2 4.94 10.43 -4.03
N THR A 3 5.34 9.63 -3.05
CA THR A 3 6.55 8.82 -3.12
C THR A 3 6.26 7.46 -2.51
N LEU A 4 6.47 6.41 -3.28
CA LEU A 4 6.36 5.02 -2.83
C LEU A 4 7.72 4.34 -2.99
N THR A 5 8.35 3.98 -1.86
CA THR A 5 9.64 3.30 -1.85
C THR A 5 9.47 1.81 -1.63
N ILE A 6 10.15 1.02 -2.44
CA ILE A 6 10.21 -0.44 -2.35
C ILE A 6 11.67 -0.82 -2.06
N GLY A 7 11.89 -1.50 -0.94
CA GLY A 7 13.22 -1.90 -0.46
C GLY A 7 13.16 -3.17 0.39
N GLY A 8 14.21 -3.42 1.18
CA GLY A 8 14.35 -4.64 1.97
C GLY A 8 15.05 -5.76 1.21
N GLU A 9 14.53 -6.98 1.29
CA GLU A 9 15.06 -8.17 0.62
C GLU A 9 14.75 -8.19 -0.89
N VAL A 10 15.33 -7.24 -1.62
CA VAL A 10 15.16 -7.04 -3.07
C VAL A 10 16.50 -6.74 -3.74
N ALA A 11 16.71 -7.24 -4.95
CA ALA A 11 17.96 -6.98 -5.68
C ALA A 11 17.97 -5.59 -6.35
N LYS A 12 16.80 -5.06 -6.72
CA LYS A 12 16.63 -3.79 -7.42
C LYS A 12 15.66 -2.87 -6.67
N PRO A 13 16.08 -2.20 -5.58
CA PRO A 13 15.22 -1.28 -4.87
C PRO A 13 14.75 -0.15 -5.82
N LEU A 14 13.52 0.30 -5.62
CA LEU A 14 12.85 1.22 -6.54
C LEU A 14 12.02 2.23 -5.76
N THR A 15 12.00 3.48 -6.24
CA THR A 15 11.07 4.51 -5.78
C THR A 15 10.19 4.93 -6.94
N LEU A 16 8.87 4.96 -6.70
CA LEU A 16 7.87 5.46 -7.64
C LEU A 16 7.37 6.83 -7.20
N ASP A 17 7.09 7.69 -8.18
CA ASP A 17 6.34 8.93 -7.94
C ASP A 17 4.81 8.72 -8.14
N HIS A 18 4.05 9.81 -8.19
CA HIS A 18 2.60 9.75 -8.40
C HIS A 18 2.20 9.28 -9.80
N ASP A 19 2.93 9.72 -10.82
CA ASP A 19 2.61 9.42 -12.23
C ASP A 19 2.87 7.94 -12.52
N ASP A 20 3.94 7.40 -11.94
CA ASP A 20 4.26 5.97 -12.02
C ASP A 20 3.10 5.07 -11.58
N LEU A 21 2.34 5.46 -10.55
CA LEU A 21 1.24 4.64 -10.02
C LEU A 21 0.11 4.42 -11.04
N THR A 22 -0.04 5.31 -12.02
CA THR A 22 -1.12 5.23 -13.02
C THR A 22 -0.62 4.92 -14.43
N LYS A 23 0.65 5.23 -14.74
CA LYS A 23 1.19 5.12 -16.10
C LYS A 23 2.16 3.96 -16.28
N ARG A 24 2.82 3.50 -15.21
CA ARG A 24 3.88 2.49 -15.32
C ARG A 24 3.38 1.09 -15.64
N PHE A 25 2.14 0.79 -15.25
CA PHE A 25 1.50 -0.49 -15.48
C PHE A 25 0.16 -0.29 -16.17
N PRO A 26 -0.28 -1.22 -17.04
CA PRO A 26 -1.63 -1.16 -17.58
C PRO A 26 -2.63 -1.35 -16.44
N LEU A 27 -3.54 -0.39 -16.32
CA LEU A 27 -4.61 -0.43 -15.33
C LEU A 27 -5.72 -1.37 -15.81
N GLU A 28 -6.27 -2.14 -14.88
CA GLU A 28 -7.38 -3.06 -15.08
C GLU A 28 -8.47 -2.79 -14.06
N GLU A 29 -9.73 -2.93 -14.48
CA GLU A 29 -10.86 -2.94 -13.57
C GLU A 29 -11.11 -4.36 -13.05
N ARG A 30 -11.28 -4.50 -11.73
CA ARG A 30 -11.58 -5.75 -11.04
C ARG A 30 -12.71 -5.53 -10.05
N ILE A 31 -13.87 -6.09 -10.36
CA ILE A 31 -15.03 -6.07 -9.46
C ILE A 31 -14.83 -7.12 -8.38
N TYR A 32 -14.49 -6.68 -7.16
CA TYR A 32 -14.26 -7.56 -6.02
C TYR A 32 -15.19 -7.25 -4.85
N ARG A 33 -15.42 -8.28 -4.03
CA ARG A 33 -16.14 -8.16 -2.76
C ARG A 33 -15.14 -7.76 -1.67
N MET A 34 -15.33 -6.57 -1.10
CA MET A 34 -14.59 -6.12 0.07
C MET A 34 -15.40 -6.47 1.32
N ARG A 35 -14.77 -7.15 2.29
CA ARG A 35 -15.40 -7.63 3.53
C ARG A 35 -14.63 -7.07 4.72
N CYS A 36 -15.25 -6.16 5.47
CA CYS A 36 -14.68 -5.66 6.72
C CYS A 36 -14.79 -6.72 7.82
N VAL A 37 -13.89 -6.76 8.80
CA VAL A 37 -14.01 -7.68 9.94
C VAL A 37 -15.28 -7.42 10.78
N GLU A 38 -15.83 -6.20 10.74
CA GLU A 38 -17.03 -5.74 11.45
C GLU A 38 -18.37 -6.23 10.85
N ALA A 39 -18.41 -7.42 10.25
CA ALA A 39 -19.66 -8.02 9.74
C ALA A 39 -20.37 -7.35 8.54
N TRP A 40 -19.81 -6.32 7.89
CA TRP A 40 -20.34 -5.73 6.65
C TRP A 40 -19.48 -5.96 5.39
N SER A 41 -20.05 -5.74 4.18
CA SER A 41 -19.37 -5.92 2.89
C SER A 41 -19.86 -4.98 1.79
N MET A 42 -19.03 -4.76 0.76
CA MET A 42 -19.36 -4.02 -0.47
C MET A 42 -18.87 -4.78 -1.71
N VAL A 43 -19.50 -4.51 -2.86
CA VAL A 43 -18.98 -4.92 -4.18
C VAL A 43 -18.41 -3.66 -4.85
N VAL A 44 -17.12 -3.66 -5.16
CA VAL A 44 -16.41 -2.45 -5.61
C VAL A 44 -15.67 -2.73 -6.93
N PRO A 45 -15.87 -1.90 -7.97
CA PRO A 45 -15.09 -1.94 -9.20
C PRO A 45 -13.74 -1.26 -8.98
N TRP A 46 -12.75 -1.99 -8.46
CA TRP A 46 -11.42 -1.45 -8.23
C TRP A 46 -10.67 -1.25 -9.54
N VAL A 47 -9.88 -0.17 -9.64
CA VAL A 47 -8.95 0.07 -10.75
C VAL A 47 -7.53 0.07 -10.21
N GLY A 48 -6.65 -0.72 -10.82
CA GLY A 48 -5.26 -0.80 -10.39
C GLY A 48 -4.44 -1.73 -11.27
N PHE A 49 -3.31 -2.18 -10.74
CA PHE A 49 -2.46 -3.20 -11.34
C PHE A 49 -2.12 -4.26 -10.29
N PRO A 50 -1.79 -5.50 -10.69
CA PRO A 50 -1.57 -6.57 -9.75
C PRO A 50 -0.17 -6.45 -9.13
N LEU A 51 -0.07 -6.62 -7.81
CA LEU A 51 1.16 -6.41 -7.03
C LEU A 51 2.37 -7.17 -7.56
N HIS A 52 2.18 -8.39 -8.08
CA HIS A 52 3.28 -9.20 -8.61
C HIS A 52 4.04 -8.52 -9.76
N LYS A 53 3.40 -7.65 -10.55
CA LYS A 53 4.09 -6.88 -11.61
C LYS A 53 5.07 -5.87 -11.02
N LEU A 54 4.72 -5.24 -9.89
CA LEU A 54 5.63 -4.36 -9.16
C LEU A 54 6.78 -5.15 -8.54
N LEU A 55 6.47 -6.28 -7.90
CA LEU A 55 7.48 -7.13 -7.27
C LEU A 55 8.47 -7.69 -8.30
N ALA A 56 8.01 -8.04 -9.50
CA ALA A 56 8.90 -8.52 -10.56
C ALA A 56 9.99 -7.50 -10.95
N LEU A 57 9.72 -6.19 -10.85
CA LEU A 57 10.70 -5.15 -11.18
C LEU A 57 11.84 -5.05 -10.16
N VAL A 58 11.53 -5.34 -8.89
CA VAL A 58 12.49 -5.19 -7.78
C VAL A 58 13.26 -6.47 -7.48
N GLU A 59 12.88 -7.59 -8.10
CA GLU A 59 13.56 -8.89 -8.00
C GLU A 59 13.81 -9.32 -6.53
N PRO A 60 12.75 -9.77 -5.80
CA PRO A 60 12.88 -10.24 -4.43
C PRO A 60 13.94 -11.34 -4.30
N THR A 61 14.74 -11.29 -3.24
CA THR A 61 15.78 -12.30 -3.01
C THR A 61 15.17 -13.63 -2.57
N SER A 62 15.95 -14.72 -2.63
CA SER A 62 15.52 -16.03 -2.12
C SER A 62 15.27 -16.05 -0.61
N SER A 63 15.77 -15.05 0.13
CA SER A 63 15.54 -14.86 1.55
C SER A 63 14.21 -14.15 1.86
N ALA A 64 13.61 -13.46 0.88
CA ALA A 64 12.35 -12.76 1.05
C ALA A 64 11.19 -13.74 1.28
N ARG A 65 10.48 -13.60 2.42
CA ARG A 65 9.33 -14.46 2.78
C ARG A 65 8.01 -13.71 2.89
N TYR A 66 8.06 -12.41 3.19
CA TYR A 66 6.89 -11.58 3.47
C TYR A 66 7.09 -10.19 2.87
N VAL A 67 5.99 -9.50 2.64
CA VAL A 67 5.97 -8.10 2.23
C VAL A 67 5.31 -7.30 3.35
N ALA A 68 5.99 -6.28 3.85
CA ALA A 68 5.44 -5.32 4.80
C ALA A 68 5.03 -4.05 4.05
N PHE A 69 3.84 -3.56 4.34
CA PHE A 69 3.35 -2.28 3.82
C PHE A 69 3.37 -1.26 4.96
N LYS A 70 3.56 0.02 4.66
CA LYS A 70 3.55 1.07 5.69
C LYS A 70 2.86 2.29 5.15
N THR A 71 1.88 2.80 5.89
CA THR A 71 1.14 4.01 5.50
C THR A 71 1.97 5.27 5.78
N LEU A 72 1.57 6.39 5.18
CA LEU A 72 2.18 7.70 5.43
C LEU A 72 2.06 8.09 6.92
N TYR A 73 3.13 8.67 7.47
CA TYR A 73 3.14 9.32 8.77
C TYR A 73 3.19 10.83 8.58
N ALA A 74 2.10 11.52 8.91
CA ALA A 74 1.92 12.95 8.72
C ALA A 74 0.94 13.51 9.78
N PRO A 75 1.34 13.57 11.06
CA PRO A 75 0.44 13.90 12.17
C PRO A 75 -0.17 15.30 12.08
N ASP A 76 0.46 16.23 11.36
CA ASP A 76 -0.09 17.57 11.09
C ASP A 76 -1.26 17.56 10.09
N GLN A 77 -1.35 16.51 9.27
CA GLN A 77 -2.42 16.32 8.27
C GLN A 77 -3.39 15.20 8.69
N MET A 78 -2.99 14.33 9.62
CA MET A 78 -3.71 13.13 10.06
C MET A 78 -3.95 13.17 11.57
N PRO A 79 -5.08 13.74 12.04
CA PRO A 79 -5.31 14.01 13.47
C PRO A 79 -5.31 12.75 14.35
N GLY A 80 -5.74 11.59 13.82
CA GLY A 80 -5.69 10.31 14.54
C GLY A 80 -4.27 9.86 14.92
N GLN A 81 -3.22 10.39 14.28
CA GLN A 81 -1.83 10.09 14.63
C GLN A 81 -1.34 10.90 15.84
N LYS A 82 -2.09 11.92 16.29
CA LYS A 82 -1.75 12.78 17.44
C LYS A 82 -2.54 12.44 18.70
N ASP A 83 -3.81 12.07 18.53
CA ASP A 83 -4.71 11.82 19.64
C ASP A 83 -5.11 10.34 19.72
N ARG A 84 -4.91 9.74 20.90
CA ARG A 84 -5.14 8.31 21.13
C ARG A 84 -6.62 7.92 20.97
N PHE A 85 -7.54 8.79 21.37
CA PHE A 85 -8.97 8.52 21.28
C PHE A 85 -9.44 8.62 19.82
N ILE A 86 -9.07 9.69 19.12
CA ILE A 86 -9.38 9.89 17.69
C ILE A 86 -8.72 8.81 16.83
N GLY A 87 -7.50 8.39 17.16
CA GLY A 87 -6.75 7.35 16.46
C GLY A 87 -7.15 5.91 16.80
N GLY A 88 -8.20 5.71 17.61
CA GLY A 88 -8.66 4.37 18.00
C GLY A 88 -7.63 3.57 18.82
N GLY A 89 -6.66 4.22 19.42
CA GLY A 89 -5.60 3.60 20.21
C GLY A 89 -4.56 2.81 19.42
N LEU A 90 -4.53 2.94 18.09
CA LEU A 90 -3.57 2.23 17.23
C LEU A 90 -2.16 2.81 17.35
N ALA A 91 -1.16 1.94 17.17
CA ALA A 91 0.22 2.37 17.00
C ALA A 91 0.44 2.81 15.55
N TYR A 92 0.67 4.11 15.34
CA TYR A 92 0.92 4.70 14.02
C TYR A 92 2.42 4.83 13.71
N PRO A 93 2.82 4.86 12.42
CA PRO A 93 1.98 4.65 11.23
C PRO A 93 1.52 3.20 11.11
N TYR A 94 0.43 2.98 10.38
CA TYR A 94 -0.14 1.65 10.17
C TYR A 94 0.82 0.82 9.31
N VAL A 95 1.09 -0.42 9.76
CA VAL A 95 1.95 -1.41 9.09
C VAL A 95 1.15 -2.69 8.87
#